data_AF-A0AAW1XNA5-F1
#
_entry.id   AF-A0AAW1XNA5-F1
#
_cell.length_a   1.000
_cell.length_b   1.000
_cell.length_c   1.000
_cell.angle_alpha   90.00
_cell.angle_beta   90.00
_cell.angle_gamma   90.00
#
_symmetry.space_group_name_H-M   'P 1'
#
loop_
_entity.id
_entity.type
_entity.pdbx_description
1 polymer ?
#
loop_
_entity_poly.entity_id
_entity_poly.type
_entity_poly.pdbx_seq_one_letter_code
_entity_poly.pdbx_strand_id
1 'polypeptide(L)'
;MAQEKKIVHYSSSQKILLVGEGDFSFAICLAKAFGSASNMLATSLNSREELGVNYSNAMNNLKELEDRGCTILHGVDVHTMSQHPDLIYRRFDCIIYNFPHAGYVRGFSSSESDNSQILAHKKFVKGYFMSARQMLSICGQIHVTHKTRPPFTEWRIVKLAEDYRRPGCFCLKKKSSTHGNIQAM
;
A
#
# COMPACT_ATOMS: atom_id res chain seq x y z
N MET A 1 20.45 19.13 11.92
CA MET A 1 19.71 18.12 11.12
C MET A 1 19.08 17.13 12.08
N ALA A 2 17.80 16.79 11.91
CA ALA A 2 17.15 15.80 12.77
C ALA A 2 17.81 14.42 12.59
N GLN A 3 17.93 13.64 13.68
CA GLN A 3 18.51 12.31 13.63
C GLN A 3 17.61 11.34 12.86
N GLU A 4 18.20 10.51 12.00
CA GLU A 4 17.47 9.48 11.23
C GLU A 4 16.79 8.49 12.19
N LYS A 5 15.48 8.28 12.02
CA LYS A 5 14.72 7.27 12.75
C LYS A 5 14.44 6.09 11.84
N LYS A 6 14.75 4.87 12.31
CA LYS A 6 14.53 3.62 11.60
C LYS A 6 13.56 2.73 12.36
N ILE A 7 12.59 2.17 11.65
CA ILE A 7 11.59 1.25 12.18
C ILE A 7 11.48 0.06 11.26
N VAL A 8 11.94 -1.09 11.75
CA VAL A 8 12.00 -2.36 11.03
C VAL A 8 12.78 -2.25 9.72
N HIS A 9 12.15 -1.83 8.63
CA HIS A 9 12.77 -1.67 7.30
C HIS A 9 12.55 -0.27 6.70
N TYR A 10 11.90 0.63 7.44
CA TYR A 10 11.58 1.97 6.97
C TYR A 10 12.45 2.98 7.71
N SER A 11 12.86 4.02 7.00
CA SER A 11 13.63 5.12 7.56
C SER A 11 12.98 6.46 7.25
N SER A 12 13.11 7.41 8.18
CA SER A 12 12.69 8.80 7.98
C SER A 12 13.47 9.53 6.87
N SER A 13 14.55 8.93 6.35
CA SER A 13 15.31 9.43 5.20
C SER A 13 14.77 8.96 3.83
N GLN A 14 13.92 7.93 3.81
CA GLN A 14 13.36 7.36 2.58
C GLN A 14 12.15 8.17 2.10
N LYS A 15 12.00 8.30 0.78
CA LYS A 15 10.73 8.73 0.16
C LYS A 15 9.77 7.56 0.10
N ILE A 16 8.65 7.65 0.81
CA ILE A 16 7.70 6.54 0.99
C ILE A 16 6.36 6.87 0.33
N LEU A 17 5.88 5.96 -0.52
CA LEU A 17 4.51 5.96 -1.05
C LEU A 17 3.70 4.89 -0.33
N LEU A 18 2.60 5.26 0.29
CA LEU A 18 1.60 4.33 0.85
C LEU A 18 0.42 4.27 -0.10
N VAL A 19 0.10 3.09 -0.59
CA VAL A 19 -0.88 2.88 -1.65
C VAL A 19 -2.14 2.24 -1.08
N GLY A 20 -3.29 2.79 -1.45
CA GLY A 20 -4.60 2.18 -1.17
C GLY A 20 -4.91 2.11 0.33
N GLU A 21 -4.54 3.13 1.09
CA GLU A 21 -4.94 3.27 2.48
C GLU A 21 -6.48 3.38 2.55
N GLY A 22 -7.07 2.54 3.40
CA GLY A 22 -8.50 2.63 3.74
C GLY A 22 -8.72 3.77 4.71
N ASP A 23 -8.49 3.53 6.00
CA ASP A 23 -8.66 4.55 7.05
C ASP A 23 -7.38 5.33 7.40
N PHE A 24 -6.30 5.15 6.65
CA PHE A 24 -4.98 5.80 6.86
C PHE A 24 -4.30 5.44 8.20
N SER A 25 -4.77 4.40 8.90
CA SER A 25 -4.22 3.98 10.20
C SER A 25 -2.76 3.53 10.12
N PHE A 26 -2.35 2.87 9.02
CA PHE A 26 -0.97 2.44 8.85
C PHE A 26 -0.05 3.62 8.56
N ALA A 27 -0.47 4.53 7.67
CA ALA A 27 0.24 5.78 7.42
C ALA A 27 0.46 6.59 8.71
N ILE A 28 -0.57 6.76 9.56
CA ILE A 28 -0.40 7.54 10.79
C ILE A 28 0.51 6.84 11.81
N CYS A 29 0.45 5.50 11.92
CA CYS A 29 1.37 4.74 12.76
C CYS A 29 2.83 4.99 12.33
N LEU A 30 3.11 4.90 11.03
CA LEU A 30 4.46 5.14 10.51
C LEU A 30 4.92 6.59 10.73
N ALA A 31 4.03 7.57 10.50
CA ALA A 31 4.29 8.97 10.74
C ALA A 31 4.58 9.29 12.21
N LYS A 32 3.82 8.71 13.14
CA LYS A 32 4.06 8.85 14.60
C LYS A 32 5.42 8.33 14.98
N ALA A 33 5.78 7.17 14.45
CA ALA A 33 7.03 6.52 14.78
C ALA A 33 8.25 7.26 14.18
N PHE A 34 8.11 7.92 13.02
CA PHE A 34 9.10 8.89 12.53
C PHE A 34 9.02 10.27 13.24
N GLY A 35 7.89 10.60 13.85
CA GLY A 35 7.60 11.92 14.41
C GLY A 35 7.35 13.00 13.36
N SER A 36 7.28 12.64 12.08
CA SER A 36 6.98 13.50 10.92
C SER A 36 6.44 12.61 9.80
N ALA A 37 5.70 13.21 8.86
CA ALA A 37 5.26 12.56 7.63
C ALA A 37 5.72 13.29 6.35
N SER A 38 6.65 14.26 6.47
CA SER A 38 7.12 15.07 5.32
C SER A 38 7.79 14.28 4.20
N ASN A 39 8.26 13.06 4.48
CA ASN A 39 8.83 12.12 3.52
C ASN A 39 7.82 11.11 2.97
N MET A 40 6.54 11.22 3.36
CA MET A 40 5.48 10.27 3.05
C MET A 40 4.42 10.88 2.13
N LEU A 41 3.99 10.10 1.14
CA LEU A 41 2.80 10.35 0.34
C LEU A 41 1.84 9.18 0.53
N ALA A 42 0.64 9.43 1.03
CA ALA A 42 -0.38 8.40 1.24
C ALA A 42 -1.51 8.55 0.23
N THR A 43 -1.97 7.43 -0.34
CA THR A 43 -3.04 7.43 -1.33
C THR A 43 -4.19 6.53 -0.93
N SER A 44 -5.41 6.90 -1.34
CA SER A 44 -6.59 6.05 -1.30
C SER A 44 -7.24 5.95 -2.68
N LEU A 45 -7.98 4.87 -2.91
CA LEU A 45 -8.90 4.78 -4.05
C LEU A 45 -10.17 5.60 -3.79
N ASN A 46 -10.69 5.55 -2.57
CA ASN A 46 -11.89 6.28 -2.17
C ASN A 46 -11.66 7.79 -2.11
N SER A 47 -12.71 8.57 -2.35
CA SER A 47 -12.72 10.01 -2.13
C SER A 47 -12.68 10.35 -0.63
N ARG A 48 -12.34 11.59 -0.28
CA ARG A 48 -12.32 12.02 1.13
C ARG A 48 -13.69 11.88 1.79
N GLU A 49 -14.75 12.15 1.05
CA GLU A 49 -16.13 12.05 1.51
C GLU A 49 -16.53 10.60 1.77
N GLU A 50 -16.22 9.69 0.84
CA GLU A 50 -16.46 8.25 1.01
C GLU A 50 -15.71 7.71 2.23
N LEU A 51 -14.48 8.17 2.47
CA LEU A 51 -13.71 7.78 3.64
C LEU A 51 -14.38 8.21 4.95
N GLY A 52 -14.89 9.44 5.01
CA GLY A 52 -15.60 9.96 6.18
C GLY A 52 -16.89 9.22 6.49
N VAL A 53 -17.55 8.64 5.47
CA VAL A 53 -18.75 7.82 5.64
C VAL A 53 -18.40 6.38 6.03
N ASN A 54 -17.39 5.79 5.39
CA ASN A 54 -17.10 4.36 5.52
C ASN A 54 -16.20 4.01 6.72
N TYR A 55 -15.44 4.98 7.25
CA TYR A 55 -14.45 4.73 8.29
C TYR A 55 -14.50 5.82 9.37
N SER A 56 -14.97 5.46 10.56
CA SER A 56 -15.15 6.39 11.69
C SER A 56 -13.88 7.16 12.08
N ASN A 57 -12.70 6.56 11.91
CA ASN A 57 -11.41 7.16 12.27
C ASN A 57 -10.69 7.87 11.11
N ALA A 58 -11.15 7.73 9.86
CA ALA A 58 -10.40 8.23 8.70
C ALA A 58 -10.16 9.74 8.77
N MET A 59 -11.18 10.53 9.14
CA MET A 59 -11.04 11.99 9.20
C MET A 59 -10.01 12.45 10.25
N ASN A 60 -9.94 11.78 11.39
CA ASN A 60 -8.94 12.07 12.42
C ASN A 60 -7.54 11.69 11.95
N ASN A 61 -7.39 10.51 11.31
CA ASN A 61 -6.10 10.07 10.78
C ASN A 61 -5.60 10.98 9.65
N LEU A 62 -6.48 11.39 8.73
CA LEU A 62 -6.18 12.34 7.65
C LEU A 62 -5.69 13.67 8.21
N LYS A 63 -6.43 14.25 9.16
CA LYS A 63 -6.05 15.51 9.80
C LYS A 63 -4.68 15.39 10.47
N GLU A 64 -4.45 14.34 11.24
CA GLU A 64 -3.16 14.17 11.93
C GLU A 64 -2.00 13.96 10.94
N LEU A 65 -2.23 13.29 9.81
CA LEU A 65 -1.22 13.14 8.75
C LEU A 65 -0.89 14.47 8.08
N GLU A 66 -1.90 15.28 7.76
CA GLU A 66 -1.74 16.62 7.19
C GLU A 66 -0.95 17.52 8.16
N ASP A 67 -1.32 17.52 9.44
CA ASP A 67 -0.63 18.29 10.50
C ASP A 67 0.84 17.84 10.67
N ARG A 68 1.17 16.59 10.31
CA ARG A 68 2.54 16.04 10.30
C ARG A 68 3.29 16.25 8.97
N GLY A 69 2.66 16.90 7.99
CA GLY A 69 3.25 17.23 6.69
C GLY A 69 3.16 16.14 5.63
N CYS A 70 2.27 15.15 5.79
CA CYS A 70 2.04 14.13 4.77
C CYS A 70 1.37 14.74 3.54
N THR A 71 1.79 14.32 2.34
CA THR A 71 1.01 14.57 1.13
C THR A 71 -0.05 13.48 0.98
N ILE A 72 -1.32 13.85 0.80
CA ILE A 72 -2.43 12.90 0.66
C ILE A 72 -3.08 13.07 -0.71
N LEU A 73 -3.29 11.96 -1.42
CA LEU A 73 -4.02 11.93 -2.69
C LEU A 73 -5.17 10.92 -2.63
N HIS A 74 -6.33 11.29 -3.17
CA HIS A 74 -7.50 10.43 -3.26
C HIS A 74 -7.77 10.05 -4.72
N GLY A 75 -8.57 9.00 -4.96
CA GLY A 75 -8.91 8.57 -6.32
C GLY A 75 -7.74 7.92 -7.08
N VAL A 76 -6.72 7.43 -6.38
CA VAL A 76 -5.52 6.87 -7.03
C VAL A 76 -5.73 5.38 -7.30
N ASP A 77 -5.87 5.02 -8.59
CA ASP A 77 -5.92 3.63 -9.05
C ASP A 77 -4.51 3.04 -9.15
N VAL A 78 -4.32 1.86 -8.55
CA VAL A 78 -3.04 1.16 -8.48
C VAL A 78 -2.51 0.69 -9.84
N HIS A 79 -3.36 0.57 -10.86
CA HIS A 79 -2.96 0.22 -12.23
C HIS A 79 -2.45 1.43 -13.00
N THR A 80 -2.89 2.64 -12.67
CA THR A 80 -2.56 3.87 -13.39
C THR A 80 -1.79 4.89 -12.55
N MET A 81 -1.46 4.59 -11.29
CA MET A 81 -0.77 5.53 -10.39
C MET A 81 0.56 6.07 -10.93
N SER A 82 1.29 5.31 -11.76
CA SER A 82 2.49 5.78 -12.44
C SER A 82 2.26 6.87 -13.49
N GLN A 83 1.00 7.09 -13.89
CA GLN A 83 0.56 8.11 -14.85
C GLN A 83 -0.17 9.27 -14.15
N HIS A 84 -0.46 9.16 -12.85
CA HIS A 84 -1.16 10.20 -12.11
C HIS A 84 -0.35 11.50 -12.14
N PRO A 85 -0.95 12.68 -12.42
CA PRO A 85 -0.22 13.94 -12.61
C PRO A 85 0.71 14.28 -11.44
N ASP A 86 0.26 14.05 -10.20
CA ASP A 86 1.07 14.32 -9.00
C ASP A 86 2.14 13.27 -8.70
N LEU A 87 2.13 12.12 -9.39
CA LEU A 87 3.01 10.98 -9.12
C LEU A 87 3.97 10.65 -10.28
N ILE A 88 3.64 10.98 -11.52
CA ILE A 88 4.36 10.56 -12.73
C ILE A 88 5.85 10.95 -12.71
N TYR A 89 6.18 12.11 -12.13
CA TYR A 89 7.54 12.60 -12.00
C TYR A 89 8.22 12.26 -10.66
N ARG A 90 7.52 11.58 -9.75
CA ARG A 90 8.06 11.21 -8.44
C ARG A 90 8.74 9.85 -8.50
N ARG A 91 9.78 9.68 -7.68
CA ARG A 91 10.45 8.39 -7.44
C ARG A 91 10.52 8.13 -5.94
N PHE A 92 10.28 6.88 -5.57
CA PHE A 92 10.16 6.44 -4.18
C PHE A 92 11.18 5.36 -3.85
N ASP A 93 11.73 5.45 -2.64
CA ASP A 93 12.63 4.45 -2.09
C ASP A 93 11.85 3.27 -1.51
N CYS A 94 10.60 3.50 -1.09
CA CYS A 94 9.69 2.45 -0.70
C CYS A 94 8.27 2.72 -1.19
N ILE A 95 7.65 1.74 -1.84
CA ILE A 95 6.23 1.76 -2.19
C ILE A 95 5.55 0.63 -1.42
N ILE A 96 4.61 0.97 -0.55
CA ILE A 96 3.97 0.06 0.39
C ILE A 96 2.51 -0.15 -0.03
N TYR A 97 2.06 -1.40 -0.11
CA TYR A 97 0.65 -1.73 -0.26
C TYR A 97 0.23 -2.85 0.68
N ASN A 98 -0.66 -2.54 1.62
CA ASN A 98 -1.14 -3.49 2.61
C ASN A 98 -2.45 -4.15 2.14
N PHE A 99 -2.44 -5.48 2.08
CA PHE A 99 -3.61 -6.32 1.77
C PHE A 99 -4.30 -5.94 0.44
N PRO A 100 -3.59 -5.99 -0.71
CA PRO A 100 -4.19 -5.74 -2.01
C PRO A 100 -5.43 -6.62 -2.23
N HIS A 101 -6.50 -6.06 -2.79
CA HIS A 101 -7.74 -6.78 -3.06
C HIS A 101 -8.40 -6.22 -4.32
N ALA A 102 -8.91 -7.11 -5.18
CA ALA A 102 -9.48 -6.73 -6.49
C ALA A 102 -10.97 -6.36 -6.43
N GLY A 103 -11.56 -6.36 -5.22
CA GLY A 103 -13.01 -6.45 -5.04
C GLY A 103 -13.54 -7.83 -5.43
N TYR A 104 -14.81 -8.08 -5.17
CA TYR A 104 -15.47 -9.33 -5.54
C TYR A 104 -16.06 -9.24 -6.95
N VAL A 105 -15.56 -10.04 -7.89
CA VAL A 105 -15.89 -9.92 -9.32
C VAL A 105 -17.35 -10.27 -9.62
N ARG A 106 -17.98 -11.12 -8.81
CA ARG A 106 -19.40 -11.52 -8.94
C ARG A 106 -20.22 -11.08 -7.73
N GLY A 107 -19.79 -10.00 -7.05
CA GLY A 107 -20.48 -9.45 -5.88
C GLY A 107 -20.58 -10.46 -4.74
N PHE A 108 -21.73 -10.47 -4.05
CA PHE A 108 -21.96 -11.30 -2.86
C PHE A 108 -21.85 -12.82 -3.09
N SER A 109 -21.87 -13.28 -4.34
CA SER A 109 -21.75 -14.70 -4.71
C SER A 109 -20.31 -15.16 -4.92
N SER A 110 -19.32 -14.25 -4.82
CA SER A 110 -17.91 -14.60 -4.97
C SER A 110 -17.29 -15.00 -3.64
N SER A 111 -16.54 -16.10 -3.66
CA SER A 111 -15.65 -16.50 -2.57
C SER A 111 -14.19 -16.19 -2.90
N GLU A 112 -13.41 -15.86 -1.87
CA GLU A 112 -11.94 -15.75 -1.94
C GLU A 112 -11.25 -17.03 -2.45
N SER A 113 -11.94 -18.17 -2.36
CA SER A 113 -11.47 -19.48 -2.85
C SER A 113 -11.84 -19.77 -4.30
N ASP A 114 -12.69 -18.95 -4.94
CA ASP A 114 -13.12 -19.20 -6.32
C ASP A 114 -11.94 -18.99 -7.28
N ASN A 115 -11.75 -19.92 -8.22
CA ASN A 115 -10.65 -19.82 -9.19
C ASN A 115 -10.69 -18.52 -10.02
N SER A 116 -11.89 -18.05 -10.40
CA SER A 116 -12.05 -16.78 -11.10
C SER A 116 -11.67 -15.59 -10.23
N GLN A 117 -12.00 -15.64 -8.93
CA GLN A 117 -11.67 -14.60 -7.96
C GLN A 117 -10.16 -14.56 -7.70
N ILE A 118 -9.53 -15.72 -7.49
CA ILE A 118 -8.07 -15.86 -7.37
C ILE A 118 -7.37 -15.31 -8.62
N LEU A 119 -7.88 -15.59 -9.83
CA LEU A 119 -7.31 -15.07 -11.07
C LEU A 119 -7.43 -13.54 -11.16
N ALA A 120 -8.56 -12.98 -10.74
CA ALA A 120 -8.77 -11.54 -10.69
C ALA A 120 -7.80 -10.86 -9.72
N HIS A 121 -7.60 -11.44 -8.53
CA HIS A 121 -6.60 -10.98 -7.57
C HIS A 121 -5.18 -11.01 -8.12
N LYS A 122 -4.79 -12.10 -8.79
CA LYS A 122 -3.48 -12.19 -9.46
C LYS A 122 -3.31 -11.10 -10.51
N LYS A 123 -4.33 -10.87 -11.36
CA LYS A 123 -4.31 -9.82 -12.37
C LYS A 123 -4.17 -8.43 -11.73
N PHE A 124 -4.93 -8.18 -10.66
CA PHE A 124 -4.89 -6.92 -9.92
C PHE A 124 -3.50 -6.64 -9.35
N VAL A 125 -2.91 -7.61 -8.66
CA VAL A 125 -1.56 -7.49 -8.06
C VAL A 125 -0.47 -7.33 -9.12
N LYS A 126 -0.58 -8.02 -10.27
CA LYS A 126 0.33 -7.81 -11.41
C LYS A 126 0.28 -6.36 -11.91
N GLY A 127 -0.92 -5.80 -12.08
CA GLY A 127 -1.09 -4.41 -12.50
C GLY A 127 -0.47 -3.43 -11.50
N TYR A 128 -0.64 -3.67 -10.20
CA TYR A 128 0.05 -2.88 -9.16
C TYR A 128 1.57 -2.94 -9.31
N PHE A 129 2.16 -4.14 -9.46
CA PHE A 129 3.61 -4.26 -9.65
C PHE A 129 4.11 -3.55 -10.91
N MET A 130 3.34 -3.64 -12.01
CA MET A 130 3.65 -2.92 -13.25
C MET A 130 3.71 -1.41 -13.07
N SER A 131 2.75 -0.83 -12.33
CA SER A 131 2.70 0.61 -12.08
C SER A 131 3.78 1.03 -11.07
N ALA A 132 3.87 0.34 -9.93
CA ALA A 132 4.83 0.64 -8.86
C ALA A 132 6.28 0.61 -9.34
N ARG A 133 6.65 -0.37 -10.18
CA ARG A 133 8.02 -0.49 -10.71
C ARG A 133 8.48 0.75 -11.48
N GLN A 134 7.57 1.46 -12.14
CA GLN A 134 7.90 2.66 -12.91
C GLN A 134 8.24 3.85 -12.01
N MET A 135 7.82 3.80 -10.75
CA MET A 135 7.93 4.87 -9.77
C MET A 135 9.04 4.63 -8.74
N LEU A 136 9.81 3.54 -8.87
CA LEU A 136 10.92 3.24 -7.96
C LEU A 136 12.17 4.09 -8.25
N SER A 137 12.83 4.54 -7.18
CA SER A 137 14.21 5.01 -7.24
C SER A 137 15.18 3.87 -7.62
N ILE A 138 16.46 4.20 -7.87
CA ILE A 138 17.45 3.23 -8.38
C ILE A 138 17.65 2.00 -7.48
N CYS A 139 17.45 2.16 -6.17
CA CYS A 139 17.53 1.09 -5.17
C CYS A 139 16.19 0.92 -4.41
N GLY A 140 15.09 1.41 -4.99
CA GLY A 140 13.79 1.43 -4.33
C GLY A 140 13.20 0.03 -4.16
N GLN A 141 12.32 -0.13 -3.16
CA GLN A 141 11.70 -1.40 -2.83
C GLN A 141 10.18 -1.31 -2.90
N ILE A 142 9.53 -2.38 -3.38
CA ILE A 142 8.07 -2.55 -3.29
C ILE A 142 7.79 -3.51 -2.15
N HIS A 143 7.02 -3.06 -1.16
CA HIS A 143 6.60 -3.85 -0.01
C HIS A 143 5.11 -4.13 -0.08
N VAL A 144 4.76 -5.40 -0.21
CA VAL A 144 3.36 -5.84 -0.12
C VAL A 144 3.20 -6.67 1.14
N THR A 145 2.20 -6.33 1.95
CA THR A 145 1.73 -7.15 3.08
C THR A 145 0.53 -7.98 2.62
N HIS A 146 0.55 -9.29 2.85
CA HIS A 146 -0.59 -10.15 2.53
C HIS A 146 -0.74 -11.33 3.49
N LYS A 147 -1.96 -11.89 3.52
CA LYS A 147 -2.32 -13.09 4.29
C LYS A 147 -1.57 -14.31 3.75
N THR A 148 -1.22 -15.22 4.64
CA THR A 148 -0.34 -16.37 4.33
C THR A 148 -1.00 -17.73 4.53
N ARG A 149 -2.33 -17.76 4.66
CA ARG A 149 -3.12 -18.99 4.77
C ARG A 149 -4.01 -19.15 3.54
N PRO A 150 -4.45 -20.37 3.20
CA PRO A 150 -5.44 -20.57 2.16
C PRO A 150 -6.72 -19.75 2.42
N PRO A 151 -7.39 -19.26 1.37
CA PRO A 151 -7.04 -19.38 -0.05
C PRO A 151 -5.99 -18.36 -0.54
N PHE A 152 -5.60 -17.39 0.29
CA PHE A 152 -4.71 -16.28 -0.09
C PHE A 152 -3.31 -16.72 -0.56
N THR A 153 -2.82 -17.88 -0.09
CA THR A 153 -1.58 -18.49 -0.58
C THR A 153 -1.61 -18.80 -2.08
N GLU A 154 -2.78 -19.09 -2.63
CA GLU A 154 -2.95 -19.44 -4.05
C GLU A 154 -2.69 -18.28 -4.99
N TRP A 155 -2.68 -17.04 -4.48
CA TRP A 155 -2.35 -15.86 -5.26
C TRP A 155 -0.88 -15.86 -5.68
N ARG A 156 -0.02 -16.55 -4.92
CA ARG A 156 1.43 -16.68 -5.19
C ARG A 156 2.12 -15.33 -5.44
N ILE A 157 1.81 -14.32 -4.62
CA ILE A 157 2.29 -12.93 -4.80
C ILE A 157 3.81 -12.85 -4.96
N VAL A 158 4.61 -13.66 -4.25
CA VAL A 158 6.08 -13.71 -4.43
C VAL A 158 6.42 -13.99 -5.89
N LYS A 159 5.84 -15.06 -6.45
CA LYS A 159 6.09 -15.48 -7.82
C LYS A 159 5.65 -14.42 -8.82
N LEU A 160 4.51 -13.77 -8.56
CA LEU A 160 4.05 -12.66 -9.40
C LEU A 160 5.05 -11.51 -9.43
N ALA A 161 5.70 -11.24 -8.30
CA ALA A 161 6.60 -10.11 -8.17
C ALA A 161 7.99 -10.36 -8.79
N GLU A 162 8.41 -11.62 -8.89
CA GLU A 162 9.66 -12.02 -9.57
C GLU A 162 9.68 -11.53 -11.03
N ASP A 163 8.55 -11.57 -11.72
CA ASP A 163 8.39 -11.07 -13.10
C ASP A 163 8.69 -9.55 -13.23
N TYR A 164 8.66 -8.81 -12.11
CA TYR A 164 8.83 -7.35 -12.08
C TYR A 164 10.10 -6.90 -11.36
N ARG A 165 10.93 -7.84 -10.89
CA ARG A 165 12.17 -7.55 -10.17
C ARG A 165 13.14 -6.77 -11.06
N ARG A 166 13.69 -5.67 -10.52
CA ARG A 166 14.95 -5.09 -10.99
C ARG A 166 16.10 -5.61 -10.12
N PRO A 167 17.32 -5.81 -10.66
CA PRO A 167 18.49 -6.09 -9.83
C PRO A 167 18.60 -5.05 -8.71
N GLY A 168 18.62 -5.48 -7.44
CA GLY A 168 18.72 -4.59 -6.26
C GLY A 168 17.41 -4.06 -5.67
N CYS A 169 16.25 -4.26 -6.31
CA CYS A 169 14.99 -3.59 -5.94
C CYS A 169 13.84 -4.57 -5.68
N PHE A 170 13.83 -5.29 -4.55
CA PHE A 170 12.64 -6.07 -4.16
C PHE A 170 12.60 -6.52 -2.69
N CYS A 171 11.48 -6.31 -1.99
CA CYS A 171 11.24 -6.93 -0.67
C CYS A 171 9.73 -7.20 -0.43
N LEU A 172 9.30 -8.47 -0.56
CA LEU A 172 7.95 -8.87 -0.17
C LEU A 172 7.87 -9.18 1.34
N LYS A 173 6.90 -8.62 2.05
CA LYS A 173 6.65 -8.95 3.45
C LYS A 173 5.37 -9.78 3.61
N LYS A 174 5.55 -11.03 3.99
CA LYS A 174 4.43 -11.90 4.36
C LYS A 174 4.08 -11.67 5.82
N LYS A 175 2.82 -11.41 6.15
CA LYS A 175 2.35 -11.36 7.54
C LYS A 175 1.22 -12.37 7.74
N SER A 176 1.44 -13.34 8.62
CA SER A 176 0.39 -14.26 9.04
C SER A 176 -0.54 -13.55 10.01
N SER A 177 -1.67 -13.02 9.53
CA SER A 177 -2.75 -12.62 10.44
C SER A 177 -3.42 -13.90 10.94
N THR A 178 -3.23 -14.19 12.23
CA THR A 178 -4.12 -15.05 13.01
C THR A 178 -5.11 -14.12 13.68
N HIS A 179 -6.40 -14.30 13.39
CA HIS A 179 -7.55 -13.53 13.90
C HIS A 179 -7.79 -12.17 13.22
N GLY A 180 -9.04 -12.03 12.77
CA GLY A 180 -9.60 -10.76 12.33
C GLY A 180 -9.74 -9.83 13.52
N ASN A 181 -8.71 -9.01 13.74
CA ASN A 181 -8.79 -7.71 14.37
C ASN A 181 -7.55 -6.96 13.92
N ILE A 182 -7.74 -6.06 12.96
CA ILE A 182 -6.74 -5.06 12.63
C ILE A 182 -6.80 -4.04 13.77
N GLN A 183 -6.09 -4.31 14.86
CA GLN A 183 -5.60 -3.24 15.71
C GLN A 183 -4.21 -2.88 15.20
N ALA A 184 -4.12 -1.71 14.59
CA ALA A 184 -2.86 -0.99 14.49
C ALA A 184 -2.38 -0.72 15.92
N MET A 185 -1.16 -1.16 16.24
CA MET A 185 -0.38 -0.59 17.34
C MET A 185 0.36 0.62 16.80
#